data_AF-A0A926Y1D9-F1
#
_entry.id   AF-A0A926Y1D9-F1
#
_cell.length_a   1.000
_cell.length_b   1.000
_cell.length_c   1.000
_cell.angle_alpha   90.00
_cell.angle_beta   90.00
_cell.angle_gamma   90.00
#
_symmetry.space_group_name_H-M   'P 1'
#
loop_
_entity.id
_entity.type
_entity.pdbx_description
1 polymer ?
#
loop_
_entity_poly.entity_id
_entity_poly.type
_entity_poly.pdbx_seq_one_letter_code
_entity_poly.pdbx_strand_id
1 'polypeptide(L)'
;MSHINSPQPNESPCTALRQQARAFYGLTVADNITLAFSAYRNLLQQTITLASDPTSFAPAWNKLIKDAAVDLVDFEQGDSMALVKLQHSVAASAELLPQSYS
;
A
#
# COMPACT_ATOMS: atom_id res chain seq x y z
N MET A 1 2.60 4.85 -20.16
CA MET A 1 1.87 3.64 -19.73
C MET A 1 2.61 3.08 -18.53
N SER A 2 2.11 3.34 -17.31
CA SER A 2 2.74 2.85 -16.09
C SER A 2 2.32 1.39 -15.92
N HIS A 3 3.27 0.47 -16.07
CA HIS A 3 3.05 -0.96 -15.87
C HIS A 3 2.74 -1.20 -14.39
N ILE A 4 1.49 -1.52 -14.09
CA ILE A 4 1.10 -2.08 -12.81
C ILE A 4 1.72 -3.48 -12.78
N ASN A 5 2.81 -3.66 -12.03
CA ASN A 5 3.48 -4.96 -11.91
C ASN A 5 2.51 -5.95 -11.25
N SER A 6 2.01 -6.90 -12.04
CA SER A 6 1.33 -8.08 -11.52
C SER A 6 2.35 -8.89 -10.70
N PRO A 7 2.01 -9.35 -9.49
CA PRO A 7 2.92 -10.15 -8.68
C PRO A 7 3.30 -11.44 -9.43
N GLN A 8 4.60 -11.74 -9.52
CA GLN A 8 5.08 -12.99 -10.10
C GLN A 8 4.65 -14.18 -9.21
N PRO A 9 4.32 -15.36 -9.79
CA PRO A 9 3.73 -16.48 -9.07
C PRO A 9 4.58 -17.10 -7.94
N ASN A 10 5.83 -16.67 -7.78
CA ASN A 10 6.78 -17.18 -6.78
C ASN A 10 7.29 -16.09 -5.83
N GLU A 11 6.75 -14.88 -5.91
CA GLU A 11 7.17 -13.77 -5.05
C GLU A 11 6.43 -13.81 -3.71
N SER A 12 7.16 -13.67 -2.59
CA SER A 12 6.52 -13.58 -1.28
C SER A 12 5.51 -12.41 -1.27
N PRO A 13 4.29 -12.57 -0.74
CA PRO A 13 3.29 -11.50 -0.66
C PRO A 13 3.82 -10.20 -0.05
N CYS A 14 4.70 -10.30 0.97
CA CYS A 14 5.36 -9.13 1.58
C CYS A 14 6.31 -8.41 0.61
N THR A 15 6.97 -9.14 -0.30
CA THR A 15 7.85 -8.54 -1.31
C THR A 15 7.02 -7.82 -2.36
N ALA A 16 5.93 -8.42 -2.83
CA ALA A 16 5.02 -7.79 -3.78
C ALA A 16 4.41 -6.49 -3.23
N LEU A 17 4.01 -6.49 -1.95
CA LEU A 17 3.56 -5.29 -1.26
C LEU A 17 4.63 -4.20 -1.21
N ARG A 18 5.87 -4.54 -0.83
CA ARG A 18 6.98 -3.56 -0.81
C ARG A 18 7.28 -2.99 -2.20
N GLN A 19 7.17 -3.80 -3.26
CA GLN A 19 7.32 -3.32 -4.63
C GLN A 19 6.19 -2.36 -5.03
N GLN A 20 4.93 -2.70 -4.71
CA GLN A 20 3.80 -1.82 -4.99
C GLN A 20 3.90 -0.49 -4.24
N ALA A 21 4.31 -0.49 -2.98
CA ALA A 21 4.53 0.74 -2.22
C ALA A 21 5.62 1.63 -2.84
N ARG A 22 6.70 1.04 -3.38
CA ARG A 22 7.74 1.79 -4.12
C ARG A 22 7.19 2.38 -5.41
N ALA A 23 6.39 1.63 -6.16
CA ALA A 23 5.76 2.12 -7.39
C ALA A 23 4.79 3.28 -7.11
N PHE A 24 4.12 3.24 -5.95
CA PHE A 24 3.19 4.28 -5.50
C PHE A 24 3.85 5.66 -5.35
N TYR A 25 5.09 5.71 -4.85
CA TYR A 25 5.83 6.96 -4.62
C TYR A 25 6.04 7.80 -5.89
N GLY A 26 6.05 7.17 -7.07
CA GLY A 26 6.22 7.86 -8.36
C GLY A 26 4.94 8.44 -8.96
N LEU A 27 3.78 8.23 -8.33
CA LEU A 27 2.49 8.61 -8.90
C LEU A 27 2.12 10.06 -8.58
N THR A 28 1.70 10.80 -9.61
CA THR A 28 1.28 12.21 -9.51
C THR A 28 -0.10 12.47 -10.12
N VAL A 29 -0.65 11.51 -10.89
CA VAL A 29 -1.96 11.61 -11.53
C VAL A 29 -3.01 11.03 -10.60
N ALA A 30 -4.04 11.80 -10.27
CA ALA A 30 -5.05 11.47 -9.26
C ALA A 30 -5.68 10.08 -9.47
N ASP A 31 -6.19 9.80 -10.68
CA ASP A 31 -6.80 8.49 -10.98
C ASP A 31 -5.84 7.32 -10.75
N ASN A 32 -4.57 7.49 -11.11
CA ASN A 32 -3.55 6.46 -10.91
C ASN A 32 -3.25 6.26 -9.41
N ILE A 33 -3.29 7.34 -8.62
CA ILE A 33 -3.09 7.30 -7.16
C ILE A 33 -4.22 6.51 -6.51
N THR A 34 -5.48 6.83 -6.80
CA THR A 34 -6.64 6.12 -6.23
C THR A 34 -6.67 4.64 -6.64
N LEU A 35 -6.36 4.33 -7.90
CA LEU A 35 -6.25 2.95 -8.38
C LEU A 35 -5.12 2.18 -7.69
N ALA A 36 -3.92 2.77 -7.60
CA ALA A 36 -2.78 2.13 -6.98
C ALA A 36 -2.98 1.93 -5.47
N PHE A 37 -3.62 2.88 -4.79
CA PHE A 37 -3.94 2.78 -3.38
C PHE A 37 -4.91 1.62 -3.13
N SER A 38 -5.96 1.54 -3.94
CA SER A 38 -6.95 0.46 -3.89
C SER A 38 -6.29 -0.90 -4.15
N ALA A 39 -5.38 -0.98 -5.12
CA ALA A 39 -4.62 -2.20 -5.41
C ALA A 39 -3.74 -2.63 -4.23
N TYR A 40 -2.97 -1.70 -3.65
CA TYR A 40 -2.13 -1.97 -2.48
C TYR A 40 -2.95 -2.45 -1.28
N ARG A 41 -4.06 -1.76 -0.96
CA ARG A 41 -4.96 -2.14 0.13
C ARG A 41 -5.53 -3.54 -0.07
N ASN A 42 -6.01 -3.84 -1.27
CA ASN A 42 -6.60 -5.15 -1.57
C ASN A 42 -5.55 -6.26 -1.49
N LEU A 43 -4.33 -6.03 -1.98
CA LEU A 43 -3.23 -6.98 -1.85
C LEU A 43 -2.87 -7.22 -0.37
N LEU A 44 -2.81 -6.16 0.44
CA LEU A 44 -2.51 -6.27 1.87
C LEU A 44 -3.61 -7.06 2.59
N GLN A 45 -4.87 -6.79 2.28
CA GLN A 45 -6.00 -7.53 2.85
C GLN A 45 -5.98 -9.02 2.47
N GLN A 46 -5.69 -9.35 1.20
CA GLN A 46 -5.54 -10.74 0.75
C GLN A 46 -4.38 -11.43 1.47
N THR A 47 -3.25 -10.75 1.59
CA THR A 47 -2.06 -11.22 2.32
C THR A 47 -2.42 -11.55 3.77
N ILE A 48 -3.15 -10.67 4.46
CA ILE A 48 -3.60 -10.89 5.84
C ILE A 48 -4.54 -12.09 5.92
N THR A 49 -5.48 -12.21 4.98
CA THR A 49 -6.50 -13.28 4.98
C THR A 49 -5.87 -14.66 4.82
N LEU A 50 -4.76 -14.74 4.09
CA LEU A 50 -4.07 -15.99 3.76
C LEU A 50 -2.88 -16.29 4.69
N ALA A 51 -2.53 -15.40 5.61
CA ALA A 51 -1.40 -15.58 6.53
C ALA A 51 -1.78 -16.54 7.67
N SER A 52 -0.82 -17.34 8.14
CA SER A 52 -1.05 -18.22 9.29
C SER A 52 -1.15 -17.40 10.59
N ASP A 53 -0.39 -16.29 10.67
CA ASP A 53 -0.52 -15.30 11.73
C ASP A 53 -0.91 -13.91 11.16
N PRO A 54 -2.22 -13.61 11.05
CA PRO A 54 -2.69 -12.31 10.56
C PRO A 54 -2.37 -11.15 11.51
N THR A 55 -2.09 -11.41 12.80
CA THR A 55 -1.83 -10.34 13.78
C THR A 55 -0.49 -9.66 13.55
N SER A 56 0.47 -10.38 12.96
CA SER A 56 1.78 -9.85 12.56
C SER A 56 1.69 -8.70 11.54
N PHE A 57 0.58 -8.58 10.81
CA PHE A 57 0.32 -7.53 9.82
C PHE A 57 -0.46 -6.33 10.39
N ALA A 58 -0.95 -6.41 11.62
CA ALA A 58 -1.78 -5.36 12.23
C ALA A 58 -1.10 -3.97 12.21
N PRO A 59 0.23 -3.82 12.45
CA PRO A 59 0.90 -2.52 12.35
C PRO A 59 0.82 -1.93 10.93
N ALA A 60 1.11 -2.73 9.91
CA ALA A 60 1.06 -2.32 8.51
C ALA A 60 -0.37 -1.94 8.07
N TRP A 61 -1.36 -2.74 8.47
CA TRP A 61 -2.78 -2.48 8.19
C TRP A 61 -3.27 -1.20 8.85
N ASN A 62 -2.96 -1.02 10.14
CA ASN A 62 -3.37 0.17 10.89
C ASN A 62 -2.76 1.44 10.30
N LYS A 63 -1.48 1.40 9.91
CA LYS A 63 -0.82 2.54 9.27
C LYS A 63 -1.51 2.92 7.96
N LEU A 64 -1.89 1.93 7.15
CA LEU A 64 -2.57 2.16 5.88
C LEU A 64 -3.99 2.73 6.08
N ILE A 65 -4.80 2.13 6.95
CA ILE A 65 -6.21 2.49 7.07
C ILE A 65 -6.43 3.76 7.88
N LYS A 66 -5.58 4.05 8.88
CA LYS A 66 -5.76 5.25 9.72
C LYS A 66 -5.15 6.49 9.10
N ASP A 67 -3.96 6.38 8.54
CA ASP A 67 -3.22 7.55 8.09
C ASP A 67 -3.44 7.72 6.58
N ALA A 68 -3.10 6.69 5.80
CA ALA A 68 -3.13 6.80 4.34
C ALA A 68 -4.55 6.98 3.78
N ALA A 69 -5.57 6.38 4.38
CA ALA A 69 -6.95 6.58 3.91
C ALA A 69 -7.46 8.02 4.13
N VAL A 70 -7.04 8.67 5.22
CA VAL A 70 -7.35 10.08 5.48
C VAL A 70 -6.62 10.97 4.49
N ASP A 71 -5.32 10.72 4.28
CA ASP A 71 -4.51 11.46 3.31
C ASP A 71 -5.06 11.36 1.88
N LEU A 72 -5.64 10.20 1.50
CA LEU A 72 -6.30 10.05 0.20
C LEU A 72 -7.54 10.94 0.07
N VAL A 73 -8.38 10.99 1.11
CA VAL A 73 -9.59 11.82 1.12
C VAL A 73 -9.22 13.30 1.03
N ASP A 74 -8.22 13.74 1.78
CA ASP A 74 -7.74 15.13 1.75
C ASP A 74 -7.16 15.49 0.36
N PHE A 75 -6.44 14.56 -0.26
CA PHE A 75 -5.92 14.73 -1.62
C PHE A 75 -7.05 14.84 -2.66
N GLU A 76 -8.06 13.98 -2.58
CA GLU A 76 -9.23 14.01 -3.47
C GLU A 76 -10.05 15.31 -3.31
N GLN A 77 -9.94 15.99 -2.17
CA GLN A 77 -10.51 17.32 -1.92
C GLN A 77 -9.63 18.48 -2.42
N GLY A 78 -8.45 18.19 -2.97
CA GLY A 78 -7.54 19.18 -3.56
C GLY A 78 -6.34 19.57 -2.69
N ASP A 79 -6.11 18.92 -1.54
CA ASP A 79 -4.89 19.13 -0.76
C ASP A 79 -3.69 18.43 -1.42
N SER A 80 -2.90 19.20 -2.17
CA SER A 80 -1.68 18.68 -2.80
C SER A 80 -0.61 18.22 -1.80
N MET A 81 -0.60 18.71 -0.56
CA MET A 81 0.30 18.22 0.49
C MET A 81 -0.13 16.85 1.01
N ALA A 82 -1.41 16.51 0.91
CA ALA A 82 -1.92 15.22 1.30
C ALA A 82 -1.40 14.08 0.41
N LEU A 83 -1.03 14.36 -0.85
CA LEU A 83 -0.34 13.37 -1.70
C LEU A 83 0.99 12.92 -1.09
N VAL A 84 1.80 13.86 -0.59
CA VAL A 84 3.09 13.55 0.01
C VAL A 84 2.90 12.71 1.27
N LYS A 85 1.91 13.08 2.10
CA LYS A 85 1.55 12.31 3.30
C LYS A 85 1.07 10.90 2.95
N LEU A 86 0.20 10.78 1.95
CA LEU A 86 -0.30 9.51 1.43
C LEU A 86 0.84 8.60 0.98
N GLN A 87 1.78 9.13 0.19
CA GLN A 87 2.96 8.39 -0.28
C GLN A 87 3.84 7.91 0.89
N HIS A 88 4.07 8.77 1.89
CA HIS A 88 4.78 8.38 3.10
C HIS A 88 4.03 7.33 3.92
N SER A 89 2.71 7.44 4.05
CA SER A 89 1.89 6.50 4.80
C SER A 89 1.86 5.11 4.14
N VAL A 90 1.80 5.04 2.81
CA VAL A 90 1.92 3.78 2.05
C VAL A 90 3.32 3.18 2.21
N ALA A 91 4.39 3.97 2.10
CA ALA A 91 5.76 3.49 2.30
C ALA A 91 5.98 2.95 3.73
N ALA A 92 5.55 3.70 4.74
CA ALA A 92 5.65 3.28 6.15
C ALA A 92 4.82 2.02 6.44
N SER A 93 3.64 1.87 5.80
CA SER A 93 2.87 0.62 5.88
C SER A 93 3.69 -0.57 5.38
N ALA A 94 4.42 -0.42 4.27
CA ALA A 94 5.22 -1.49 3.70
C ALA A 94 6.48 -1.84 4.53
N GLU A 95 7.05 -0.85 5.22
CA GLU A 95 8.17 -1.05 6.16
C GLU A 95 7.76 -1.86 7.40
N LEU A 96 6.49 -1.75 7.80
CA LEU A 96 5.91 -2.47 8.94
C LEU A 96 5.48 -3.90 8.61
N LEU A 97 5.62 -4.35 7.36
CA LEU A 97 5.30 -5.73 6.97
C LEU A 97 6.31 -6.71 7.60
N PRO A 98 5.84 -7.89 8.03
CA PRO A 98 6.72 -8.91 8.59
C PRO A 98 7.81 -9.32 7.58
N GLN A 99 8.98 -9.68 8.12
CA GLN A 99 10.14 -10.10 7.33
C GLN A 99 9.88 -11.43 6.60
N SER A 100 9.15 -12.34 7.23
CA SER A 100 8.71 -13.61 6.66
C SER A 100 7.18 -13.68 6.58
N TYR A 101 6.69 -14.20 5.46
CA TYR A 101 5.29 -14.60 5.32
C TYR A 101 5.16 -15.99 5.96
N SER A 102 4.57 -16.06 7.15
CA SER A 102 4.46 -17.31 7.95
C SER A 102 3.01 -17.70 8.12
#